data_AF-A0A6C1B3Z4-F1
#
_entry.id   AF-A0A6C1B3Z4-F1
#
_cell.length_a   1.000
_cell.length_b   1.000
_cell.length_c   1.000
_cell.angle_alpha   90.00
_cell.angle_beta   90.00
_cell.angle_gamma   90.00
#
_symmetry.space_group_name_H-M   'P 1'
#
loop_
_entity.id
_entity.type
_entity.pdbx_description
1 polymer ?
#
loop_
_entity_poly.entity_id
_entity_poly.type
_entity_poly.pdbx_seq_one_letter_code
_entity_poly.pdbx_strand_id
1 'polypeptide(L)'
;MTKRTKFDETGDSDDLQALFDSIAGTPAEKPKLEVVDAKPTAGGDSDELQSLFDSVASEFETAGAVAEAPADDVAVTEPALASASAPIPDAMAEHSCDVVYQKIGQMTRKVHNALSELGFDQALQDAAEVMPDARQRLTYIAQMTEQAASRVLNATDIAKPMQDRIENGAADLKAQWDKLFANQLSQDEFKSLAERTRTFLGAAVDDSRATNAQLTEIMMAQDFQDLTGQVIKRVVDMAQMVESQLLNVLIETAPQDKKPQRKGDEGLMNGPVVTSEGRDDVVTSQEQVDDLLESLGF
;
A
#
# COMPACT_ATOMS: atom_id res chain seq x y z
N MET A 1 15.08 -41.36 -35.64
CA MET A 1 13.60 -41.38 -35.49
C MET A 1 13.26 -40.63 -34.22
N THR A 2 12.82 -39.38 -34.35
CA THR A 2 12.41 -38.56 -33.20
C THR A 2 11.15 -37.84 -33.63
N LYS A 3 10.00 -38.34 -33.15
CA LYS A 3 8.66 -37.79 -33.44
C LYS A 3 8.53 -36.46 -32.70
N ARG A 4 8.33 -35.36 -33.43
CA ARG A 4 7.78 -34.12 -32.88
C ARG A 4 6.27 -34.33 -32.65
N THR A 5 5.84 -34.23 -31.41
CA THR A 5 4.44 -34.11 -31.01
C THR A 5 3.91 -32.73 -31.46
N LYS A 6 2.92 -32.73 -32.35
CA LYS A 6 2.12 -31.53 -32.64
C LYS A 6 1.16 -31.33 -31.46
N PHE A 7 1.25 -30.18 -30.81
CA PHE A 7 0.19 -29.67 -29.93
C PHE A 7 -1.00 -29.25 -30.83
N ASP A 8 -2.19 -29.71 -30.49
CA ASP A 8 -3.43 -29.41 -31.19
C ASP A 8 -4.06 -28.18 -30.51
N GLU A 9 -3.74 -26.99 -31.02
CA GLU A 9 -4.00 -25.68 -30.38
C GLU A 9 -5.44 -25.14 -30.59
N THR A 10 -6.31 -25.91 -31.23
CA THR A 10 -7.64 -25.41 -31.65
C THR A 10 -8.82 -25.97 -30.86
N GLY A 11 -8.62 -27.04 -30.07
CA GLY A 11 -9.69 -27.65 -29.27
C GLY A 11 -9.82 -27.10 -27.84
N ASP A 12 -8.72 -26.68 -27.24
CA ASP A 12 -8.68 -26.33 -25.81
C ASP A 12 -9.28 -24.94 -25.51
N SER A 13 -9.36 -24.06 -26.51
CA SER A 13 -9.91 -22.70 -26.34
C SER A 13 -11.42 -22.69 -26.20
N ASP A 14 -12.13 -23.61 -26.89
CA ASP A 14 -13.60 -23.65 -26.85
C ASP A 14 -14.12 -24.26 -25.54
N ASP A 15 -13.41 -25.26 -25.00
CA ASP A 15 -13.76 -25.88 -23.72
C ASP A 15 -13.52 -24.93 -22.54
N LEU A 16 -12.46 -24.09 -22.60
CA LEU A 16 -12.20 -23.05 -21.60
C LEU A 16 -13.22 -21.90 -21.69
N GLN A 17 -13.65 -21.54 -22.89
CA GLN A 17 -14.71 -20.54 -23.09
C GLN A 17 -16.05 -21.04 -22.52
N ALA A 18 -16.37 -22.32 -22.71
CA ALA A 18 -17.58 -22.94 -22.17
C ALA A 18 -17.58 -23.01 -20.62
N LEU A 19 -16.42 -23.22 -20.01
CA LEU A 19 -16.27 -23.19 -18.55
C LEU A 19 -16.45 -21.77 -17.98
N PHE A 20 -15.93 -20.75 -18.68
CA PHE A 20 -16.11 -19.36 -18.28
C PHE A 20 -17.57 -18.90 -18.34
N ASP A 21 -18.29 -19.26 -19.40
CA ASP A 21 -19.71 -18.93 -19.53
C ASP A 21 -20.58 -19.65 -18.49
N SER A 22 -20.20 -20.88 -18.10
CA SER A 22 -20.86 -21.64 -17.02
C SER A 22 -20.74 -20.96 -15.66
N ILE A 23 -19.57 -20.38 -15.35
CA ILE A 23 -19.33 -19.67 -14.09
C ILE A 23 -20.07 -18.32 -14.08
N ALA A 24 -20.09 -17.60 -15.22
CA ALA A 24 -20.78 -16.32 -15.35
C ALA A 24 -22.32 -16.44 -15.35
N GLY A 25 -22.86 -17.62 -15.71
CA GLY A 25 -24.30 -17.89 -15.77
C GLY A 25 -24.96 -18.24 -14.42
N THR A 26 -24.19 -18.41 -13.34
CA THR A 26 -24.75 -18.77 -12.04
C THR A 26 -25.24 -17.51 -11.32
N PRO A 27 -26.55 -17.37 -11.02
CA PRO A 27 -27.04 -16.22 -10.27
C PRO A 27 -26.48 -16.26 -8.85
N ALA A 28 -25.74 -15.23 -8.45
CA ALA A 28 -25.24 -15.08 -7.09
C ALA A 28 -26.41 -15.07 -6.09
N GLU A 29 -26.53 -16.13 -5.30
CA GLU A 29 -27.43 -16.18 -4.16
C GLU A 29 -26.94 -15.15 -3.13
N LYS A 30 -27.81 -14.19 -2.77
CA LYS A 30 -27.46 -13.10 -1.85
C LYS A 30 -27.02 -13.69 -0.50
N PRO A 31 -25.84 -13.36 0.03
CA PRO A 31 -25.42 -13.86 1.34
C PRO A 31 -26.34 -13.24 2.41
N LYS A 32 -27.02 -14.12 3.16
CA LYS A 32 -27.83 -13.75 4.31
C LYS A 32 -26.88 -13.50 5.48
N LEU A 33 -26.61 -12.23 5.77
CA LEU A 33 -25.82 -11.81 6.93
C LEU A 33 -26.64 -12.08 8.20
N GLU A 34 -26.29 -13.13 8.93
CA GLU A 34 -26.71 -13.32 10.32
C GLU A 34 -25.75 -12.52 11.20
N VAL A 35 -26.29 -11.50 11.88
CA VAL A 35 -25.54 -10.70 12.86
C VAL A 35 -25.32 -11.59 14.08
N VAL A 36 -24.08 -12.02 14.29
CA VAL A 36 -23.68 -12.68 15.53
C VAL A 36 -23.60 -11.58 16.60
N ASP A 37 -24.57 -11.55 17.51
CA ASP A 37 -24.53 -10.70 18.71
C ASP A 37 -23.27 -11.01 19.52
N ALA A 38 -22.26 -10.15 19.41
CA ALA A 38 -21.07 -10.21 20.25
C ALA A 38 -21.45 -9.78 21.67
N LYS A 39 -21.51 -10.75 22.58
CA LYS A 39 -21.57 -10.52 24.02
C LYS A 39 -20.28 -9.79 24.46
N PRO A 40 -20.36 -8.76 25.33
CA PRO A 40 -19.21 -7.91 25.62
C PRO A 40 -18.19 -8.68 26.46
N THR A 41 -16.98 -8.86 25.93
CA THR A 41 -15.80 -9.18 26.73
C THR A 41 -15.28 -7.89 27.34
N ALA A 42 -15.48 -7.73 28.64
CA ALA A 42 -14.87 -6.68 29.44
C ALA A 42 -13.34 -6.79 29.37
N GLY A 43 -12.69 -5.73 28.90
CA GLY A 43 -11.23 -5.63 28.93
C GLY A 43 -10.71 -4.42 28.15
N GLY A 44 -10.60 -3.27 28.82
CA GLY A 44 -9.55 -2.26 28.66
C GLY A 44 -9.44 -1.44 27.37
N ASP A 45 -9.56 -2.07 26.20
CA ASP A 45 -9.06 -1.47 24.95
C ASP A 45 -9.97 -0.38 24.38
N SER A 46 -11.29 -0.42 24.63
CA SER A 46 -12.19 0.64 24.12
C SER A 46 -11.99 1.96 24.87
N ASP A 47 -11.71 1.91 26.17
CA ASP A 47 -11.60 3.12 27.01
C ASP A 47 -10.25 3.81 26.79
N GLU A 48 -9.19 3.05 26.54
CA GLU A 48 -7.87 3.60 26.20
C GLU A 48 -7.89 4.25 24.81
N LEU A 49 -8.52 3.62 23.81
CA LEU A 49 -8.72 4.21 22.49
C LEU A 49 -9.63 5.45 22.52
N GLN A 50 -10.66 5.45 23.37
CA GLN A 50 -11.51 6.62 23.59
C GLN A 50 -10.71 7.78 24.22
N SER A 51 -9.84 7.48 25.18
CA SER A 51 -8.97 8.49 25.81
C SER A 51 -7.95 9.10 24.84
N LEU A 52 -7.42 8.29 23.92
CA LEU A 52 -6.50 8.76 22.87
C LEU A 52 -7.23 9.65 21.86
N PHE A 53 -8.47 9.31 21.52
CA PHE A 53 -9.31 10.11 20.62
C PHE A 53 -9.69 11.46 21.26
N ASP A 54 -10.06 11.47 22.54
CA ASP A 54 -10.36 12.69 23.29
C ASP A 54 -9.10 13.56 23.48
N SER A 55 -7.92 12.95 23.68
CA SER A 55 -6.66 13.70 23.76
C SER A 55 -6.33 14.42 22.45
N VAL A 56 -6.48 13.75 21.30
CA VAL A 56 -6.24 14.36 19.99
C VAL A 56 -7.28 15.44 19.67
N ALA A 57 -8.55 15.23 20.05
CA ALA A 57 -9.59 16.25 19.89
C ALA A 57 -9.28 17.51 20.74
N SER A 58 -8.81 17.34 21.97
CA SER A 58 -8.43 18.45 22.85
C SER A 58 -7.20 19.24 22.36
N GLU A 59 -6.28 18.57 21.68
CA GLU A 59 -5.09 19.20 21.09
C GLU A 59 -5.45 20.09 19.89
N PHE A 60 -6.55 19.78 19.19
CA PHE A 60 -7.11 20.64 18.13
C PHE A 60 -8.03 21.75 18.66
N GLU A 61 -8.74 21.55 19.77
CA GLU A 61 -9.56 22.61 20.39
C GLU A 61 -8.71 23.71 21.06
N THR A 62 -7.54 23.37 21.60
CA THR A 62 -6.62 24.37 22.19
C THR A 62 -5.95 25.30 21.17
N ALA A 63 -5.92 24.91 19.88
CA ALA A 63 -5.53 25.79 18.79
C ALA A 63 -6.65 26.73 18.31
N GLY A 64 -7.90 26.51 18.75
CA GLY A 64 -9.09 27.24 18.29
C GLY A 64 -9.73 28.18 19.32
N ALA A 65 -9.33 28.17 20.59
CA ALA A 65 -10.01 28.92 21.65
C ALA A 65 -9.12 30.03 22.26
N VAL A 66 -9.16 31.22 21.65
CA VAL A 66 -8.91 32.47 22.40
C VAL A 66 -10.26 33.07 22.78
N ALA A 67 -10.61 32.81 24.04
CA ALA A 67 -11.33 33.66 25.00
C ALA A 67 -12.75 34.16 24.66
N GLU A 68 -13.75 33.49 25.26
CA GLU A 68 -15.00 34.14 25.68
C GLU A 68 -15.35 33.68 27.11
N ALA A 69 -15.30 34.60 28.08
CA ALA A 69 -15.82 34.42 29.44
C ALA A 69 -15.89 35.78 30.20
N PRO A 70 -16.68 35.92 31.29
CA PRO A 70 -17.72 36.96 31.40
C PRO A 70 -17.61 37.92 32.60
N ALA A 71 -18.47 38.95 32.56
CA ALA A 71 -19.16 39.73 33.61
C ALA A 71 -18.50 40.11 34.96
N ASP A 72 -18.52 41.44 35.16
CA ASP A 72 -18.88 42.23 36.35
C ASP A 72 -17.86 42.65 37.45
N ASP A 73 -17.90 43.98 37.63
CA ASP A 73 -17.66 44.81 38.81
C ASP A 73 -16.23 45.00 39.36
N VAL A 74 -15.66 46.19 39.16
CA VAL A 74 -15.26 47.14 40.23
C VAL A 74 -14.96 48.51 39.60
N ALA A 75 -15.69 49.52 40.06
CA ALA A 75 -15.52 50.93 39.74
C ALA A 75 -14.37 51.62 40.52
N VAL A 76 -14.01 52.83 40.04
CA VAL A 76 -13.27 53.94 40.74
C VAL A 76 -11.73 53.82 40.62
N THR A 77 -10.94 54.71 40.00
CA THR A 77 -11.05 56.16 39.68
C THR A 77 -9.97 56.57 38.66
N GLU A 78 -10.29 57.57 37.83
CA GLU A 78 -9.41 58.28 36.90
C GLU A 78 -8.22 59.03 37.57
N PRO A 79 -7.26 59.53 36.78
CA PRO A 79 -7.41 60.92 36.35
C PRO A 79 -7.24 61.13 34.84
N ALA A 80 -8.13 61.97 34.33
CA ALA A 80 -8.18 62.52 32.99
C ALA A 80 -6.96 63.41 32.66
N LEU A 81 -6.65 63.54 31.36
CA LEU A 81 -6.59 64.83 30.65
C LEU A 81 -6.44 64.62 29.11
N ALA A 82 -7.55 64.87 28.41
CA ALA A 82 -7.71 65.53 27.10
C ALA A 82 -6.79 65.16 25.91
N SER A 83 -7.37 64.60 24.84
CA SER A 83 -7.82 65.36 23.65
C SER A 83 -8.02 64.46 22.41
N ALA A 84 -9.00 64.86 21.59
CA ALA A 84 -9.25 64.50 20.19
C ALA A 84 -10.00 63.17 19.90
N SER A 85 -11.30 63.34 19.67
CA SER A 85 -12.22 62.41 19.04
C SER A 85 -11.93 62.27 17.53
N ALA A 86 -11.83 61.03 17.05
CA ALA A 86 -12.31 60.59 15.73
C ALA A 86 -12.43 59.05 15.74
N PRO A 87 -13.61 58.46 15.51
CA PRO A 87 -13.73 57.01 15.37
C PRO A 87 -13.25 56.59 13.97
N ILE A 88 -12.31 55.65 13.91
CA ILE A 88 -11.99 54.91 12.68
C ILE A 88 -13.05 53.81 12.54
N PRO A 89 -13.75 53.69 11.39
CA PRO A 89 -14.82 52.70 11.26
C PRO A 89 -14.24 51.29 11.04
N ASP A 90 -14.68 50.36 11.87
CA ASP A 90 -14.39 48.93 11.91
C ASP A 90 -15.07 48.13 10.77
N ALA A 91 -15.25 48.76 9.60
CA ALA A 91 -16.02 48.23 8.46
C ALA A 91 -15.16 47.84 7.24
N MET A 92 -13.83 48.00 7.32
CA MET A 92 -12.93 47.78 6.16
C MET A 92 -12.23 46.42 6.14
N ALA A 93 -12.23 45.67 7.24
CA ALA A 93 -11.59 44.35 7.29
C ALA A 93 -12.47 43.25 6.65
N GLU A 94 -13.78 43.28 6.89
CA GLU A 94 -14.74 42.33 6.29
C GLU A 94 -14.89 42.54 4.77
N HIS A 95 -14.94 43.80 4.32
CA HIS A 95 -15.01 44.12 2.89
C HIS A 95 -13.78 43.71 2.08
N SER A 96 -12.59 43.64 2.70
CA SER A 96 -11.37 43.23 2.00
C SER A 96 -11.37 41.73 1.67
N CYS A 97 -11.81 40.89 2.62
CA CYS A 97 -12.01 39.46 2.35
C CYS A 97 -13.08 39.23 1.30
N ASP A 98 -14.23 39.91 1.38
CA ASP A 98 -15.30 39.77 0.40
C ASP A 98 -14.89 40.18 -1.02
N VAL A 99 -14.11 41.25 -1.15
CA VAL A 99 -13.56 41.69 -2.44
C VAL A 99 -12.54 40.68 -2.97
N VAL A 100 -11.72 40.08 -2.11
CA VAL A 100 -10.78 39.02 -2.49
C VAL A 100 -11.53 37.75 -2.93
N TYR A 101 -12.54 37.29 -2.20
CA TYR A 101 -13.37 36.16 -2.58
C TYR A 101 -14.14 36.40 -3.89
N GLN A 102 -14.68 37.60 -4.11
CA GLN A 102 -15.29 37.98 -5.39
C GLN A 102 -14.28 38.00 -6.54
N LYS A 103 -13.06 38.50 -6.31
CA LYS A 103 -12.00 38.53 -7.33
C LYS A 103 -11.55 37.12 -7.70
N ILE A 104 -11.37 36.24 -6.71
CA ILE A 104 -11.07 34.82 -6.92
C ILE A 104 -12.22 34.16 -7.69
N GLY A 105 -13.47 34.37 -7.29
CA GLY A 105 -14.64 33.84 -7.99
C GLY A 105 -14.75 34.30 -9.45
N GLN A 106 -14.44 35.57 -9.75
CA GLN A 106 -14.40 36.10 -11.11
C GLN A 106 -13.24 35.50 -11.93
N MET A 107 -12.06 35.31 -11.32
CA MET A 107 -10.93 34.69 -11.98
C MET A 107 -11.19 33.20 -12.27
N THR A 108 -11.74 32.46 -11.32
CA THR A 108 -12.12 31.05 -11.50
C THR A 108 -13.18 30.90 -12.59
N ARG A 109 -14.19 31.78 -12.64
CA ARG A 109 -15.17 31.78 -13.74
C ARG A 109 -14.56 32.12 -15.10
N LYS A 110 -13.59 33.04 -15.16
CA LYS A 110 -12.88 33.33 -16.42
C LYS A 110 -12.05 32.14 -16.90
N VAL A 111 -11.36 31.46 -15.98
CA VAL A 111 -10.61 30.24 -16.29
C VAL A 111 -11.55 29.13 -16.74
N HIS A 112 -12.65 28.89 -16.02
CA HIS A 112 -13.66 27.90 -16.40
C HIS A 112 -14.29 28.23 -17.76
N ASN A 113 -14.75 29.46 -17.99
CA ASN A 113 -15.32 29.86 -19.28
C ASN A 113 -14.31 29.70 -20.43
N ALA A 114 -13.02 30.01 -20.20
CA ALA A 114 -11.99 29.79 -21.21
C ALA A 114 -11.79 28.29 -21.49
N LEU A 115 -11.71 27.45 -20.45
CA LEU A 115 -11.62 25.99 -20.58
C LEU A 115 -12.86 25.40 -21.30
N SER A 116 -14.06 25.90 -21.00
CA SER A 116 -15.31 25.50 -21.65
C SER A 116 -15.39 25.98 -23.10
N GLU A 117 -14.97 27.21 -23.42
CA GLU A 117 -14.91 27.74 -24.80
C GLU A 117 -13.90 26.99 -25.68
N LEU A 118 -12.83 26.47 -25.06
CA LEU A 118 -11.82 25.64 -25.72
C LEU A 118 -12.23 24.15 -25.81
N GLY A 119 -13.35 23.74 -25.21
CA GLY A 119 -13.87 22.37 -25.28
C GLY A 119 -13.23 21.36 -24.32
N PHE A 120 -12.50 21.83 -23.30
CA PHE A 120 -11.76 20.95 -22.37
C PHE A 120 -12.52 20.52 -21.12
N ASP A 121 -13.76 21.01 -20.95
CA ASP A 121 -14.63 20.62 -19.82
C ASP A 121 -14.80 19.10 -19.77
N GLN A 122 -14.93 18.45 -20.93
CA GLN A 122 -15.09 17.00 -21.01
C GLN A 122 -13.80 16.25 -20.61
N ALA A 123 -12.63 16.67 -21.09
CA ALA A 123 -11.37 16.00 -20.78
C ALA A 123 -10.97 16.14 -19.30
N LEU A 124 -11.22 17.30 -18.69
CA LEU A 124 -10.96 17.51 -17.27
C LEU A 124 -11.98 16.75 -16.40
N GLN A 125 -13.23 16.67 -16.85
CA GLN A 125 -14.26 15.88 -16.18
C GLN A 125 -13.97 14.37 -16.26
N ASP A 126 -13.62 13.85 -17.43
CA ASP A 126 -13.23 12.44 -17.61
C ASP A 126 -12.04 12.07 -16.69
N ALA A 127 -11.01 12.93 -16.63
CA ALA A 127 -9.88 12.73 -15.73
C ALA A 127 -10.27 12.77 -14.24
N ALA A 128 -11.16 13.70 -13.87
CA ALA A 128 -11.68 13.80 -12.51
C ALA A 128 -12.53 12.58 -12.10
N GLU A 129 -13.23 11.95 -13.05
CA GLU A 129 -14.03 10.74 -12.83
C GLU A 129 -13.17 9.48 -12.68
N VAL A 130 -12.01 9.41 -13.33
CA VAL A 130 -11.10 8.24 -13.28
C VAL A 130 -10.25 8.20 -11.99
N MET A 131 -9.92 9.36 -11.41
CA MET A 131 -9.07 9.46 -10.21
C MET A 131 -9.62 8.68 -8.98
N PRO A 132 -10.93 8.75 -8.64
CA PRO A 132 -11.50 7.92 -7.58
C PRO A 132 -11.35 6.41 -7.80
N ASP A 133 -11.51 5.92 -9.04
CA ASP A 133 -11.35 4.49 -9.36
C ASP A 133 -9.88 4.06 -9.22
N ALA A 134 -8.94 4.86 -9.74
CA ALA A 134 -7.51 4.60 -9.57
C ALA A 134 -7.11 4.53 -8.09
N ARG A 135 -7.66 5.43 -7.24
CA ARG A 135 -7.44 5.38 -5.79
C ARG A 135 -7.99 4.10 -5.16
N GLN A 136 -9.22 3.70 -5.50
CA GLN A 136 -9.82 2.46 -4.98
C GLN A 136 -8.97 1.24 -5.35
N ARG A 137 -8.46 1.20 -6.58
CA ARG A 137 -7.56 0.14 -7.06
C ARG A 137 -6.23 0.11 -6.31
N LEU A 138 -5.61 1.26 -6.07
CA LEU A 138 -4.39 1.35 -5.27
C LEU A 138 -4.63 0.90 -3.83
N THR A 139 -5.75 1.28 -3.22
CA THR A 139 -6.15 0.79 -1.89
C THR A 139 -6.35 -0.72 -1.89
N TYR A 140 -6.99 -1.28 -2.91
CA TYR A 140 -7.16 -2.71 -3.07
C TYR A 140 -5.82 -3.45 -3.16
N ILE A 141 -4.87 -2.91 -3.94
CA ILE A 141 -3.50 -3.46 -4.04
C ILE A 141 -2.82 -3.48 -2.67
N ALA A 142 -2.92 -2.39 -1.91
CA ALA A 142 -2.33 -2.30 -0.58
C ALA A 142 -2.89 -3.38 0.36
N GLN A 143 -4.22 -3.53 0.39
CA GLN A 143 -4.89 -4.55 1.19
C GLN A 143 -4.49 -5.98 0.80
N MET A 144 -4.48 -6.30 -0.49
CA MET A 144 -4.10 -7.63 -0.98
C MET A 144 -2.64 -7.95 -0.66
N THR A 145 -1.75 -6.96 -0.76
CA THR A 145 -0.33 -7.12 -0.43
C THR A 145 -0.12 -7.34 1.06
N GLU A 146 -0.84 -6.60 1.92
CA GLU A 146 -0.80 -6.80 3.37
C GLU A 146 -1.31 -8.19 3.77
N GLN A 147 -2.43 -8.62 3.18
CA GLN A 147 -3.00 -9.95 3.44
C GLN A 147 -2.03 -11.07 3.04
N ALA A 148 -1.42 -10.97 1.86
CA ALA A 148 -0.45 -11.94 1.39
C ALA A 148 0.79 -11.99 2.30
N ALA A 149 1.34 -10.82 2.67
CA ALA A 149 2.48 -10.73 3.57
C ALA A 149 2.16 -11.36 4.94
N SER A 150 0.97 -11.08 5.50
CA SER A 150 0.52 -11.67 6.75
C SER A 150 0.40 -13.20 6.66
N ARG A 151 -0.20 -13.75 5.60
CA ARG A 151 -0.31 -15.20 5.40
C ARG A 151 1.06 -15.86 5.30
N VAL A 152 1.99 -15.28 4.53
CA VAL A 152 3.35 -15.82 4.37
C VAL A 152 4.12 -15.80 5.69
N LEU A 153 4.03 -14.71 6.46
CA LEU A 153 4.68 -14.58 7.75
C LEU A 153 4.13 -15.61 8.75
N ASN A 154 2.80 -15.73 8.85
CA ASN A 154 2.15 -16.70 9.73
C ASN A 154 2.53 -18.15 9.38
N ALA A 155 2.52 -18.51 8.09
CA ALA A 155 2.92 -19.85 7.65
C ALA A 155 4.40 -20.13 7.99
N THR A 156 5.26 -19.12 7.87
CA THR A 156 6.67 -19.22 8.24
C THR A 156 6.86 -19.41 9.75
N ASP A 157 6.13 -18.65 10.57
CA ASP A 157 6.16 -18.73 12.03
C ASP A 157 5.69 -20.10 12.54
N ILE A 158 4.76 -20.74 11.83
CA ILE A 158 4.30 -22.10 12.12
C ILE A 158 5.32 -23.15 11.67
N ALA A 159 5.91 -22.98 10.48
CA ALA A 159 6.83 -23.96 9.88
C ALA A 159 8.19 -24.02 10.59
N LYS A 160 8.73 -22.87 11.01
CA LYS A 160 10.05 -22.77 11.63
C LYS A 160 10.24 -23.68 12.86
N PRO A 161 9.36 -23.69 13.87
CA PRO A 161 9.54 -24.57 15.03
C PRO A 161 9.44 -26.06 14.68
N MET A 162 8.78 -26.44 13.57
CA MET A 162 8.77 -27.83 13.09
C MET A 162 10.15 -28.23 12.56
N GLN A 163 10.78 -27.35 11.77
CA GLN A 163 12.15 -27.57 11.29
C GLN A 163 13.16 -27.60 12.44
N ASP A 164 13.04 -26.69 13.41
CA ASP A 164 13.90 -26.67 14.59
C ASP A 164 13.79 -27.97 15.39
N ARG A 165 12.58 -28.56 15.53
CA ARG A 165 12.40 -29.86 16.20
C ARG A 165 13.07 -31.00 15.44
N ILE A 166 12.96 -31.03 14.12
CA ILE A 166 13.61 -32.04 13.27
C ILE A 166 15.13 -31.91 13.40
N GLU A 167 15.68 -30.71 13.28
CA GLU A 167 17.13 -30.45 13.34
C GLU A 167 17.70 -30.84 14.72
N ASN A 168 17.13 -30.29 15.79
CA ASN A 168 17.62 -30.55 17.15
C ASN A 168 17.47 -32.03 17.53
N GLY A 169 16.33 -32.66 17.21
CA GLY A 169 16.12 -34.08 17.47
C GLY A 169 17.07 -34.98 16.67
N ALA A 170 17.35 -34.63 15.42
CA ALA A 170 18.32 -35.36 14.60
C ALA A 170 19.75 -35.21 15.15
N ALA A 171 20.16 -34.00 15.53
CA ALA A 171 21.48 -33.74 16.12
C ALA A 171 21.68 -34.50 17.45
N ASP A 172 20.67 -34.45 18.33
CA ASP A 172 20.67 -35.15 19.62
C ASP A 172 20.77 -36.67 19.46
N LEU A 173 20.02 -37.24 18.51
CA LEU A 173 20.10 -38.67 18.21
C LEU A 173 21.44 -39.02 17.61
N LYS A 174 21.95 -38.22 16.66
CA LYS A 174 23.27 -38.44 16.07
C LYS A 174 24.34 -38.52 17.15
N ALA A 175 24.37 -37.56 18.07
CA ALA A 175 25.36 -37.54 19.16
C ALA A 175 25.27 -38.78 20.06
N GLN A 176 24.07 -39.29 20.31
CA GLN A 176 23.87 -40.52 21.10
C GLN A 176 24.29 -41.77 20.32
N TRP A 177 23.98 -41.85 19.03
CA TRP A 177 24.46 -42.93 18.17
C TRP A 177 26.00 -42.93 18.07
N ASP A 178 26.63 -41.77 17.96
CA ASP A 178 28.09 -41.66 17.96
C ASP A 178 28.70 -42.21 19.27
N LYS A 179 28.10 -41.92 20.44
CA LYS A 179 28.51 -42.51 21.73
C LYS A 179 28.38 -44.03 21.76
N LEU A 180 27.37 -44.58 21.09
CA LEU A 180 27.13 -46.03 21.04
C LEU A 180 28.27 -46.70 20.27
N PHE A 181 28.59 -46.15 19.10
CA PHE A 181 29.68 -46.66 18.26
C PHE A 181 31.07 -46.43 18.87
N ALA A 182 31.21 -45.49 19.80
CA ALA A 182 32.39 -45.32 20.63
C ALA A 182 32.45 -46.27 21.85
N ASN A 183 31.49 -47.19 22.01
CA ASN A 183 31.33 -48.07 23.17
C ASN A 183 31.17 -47.32 24.52
N GLN A 184 30.56 -46.13 24.50
CA GLN A 184 30.35 -45.27 25.68
C GLN A 184 28.92 -45.33 26.23
N LEU A 185 28.12 -46.33 25.82
CA LEU A 185 26.73 -46.50 26.23
C LEU A 185 26.50 -47.88 26.83
N SER A 186 25.68 -47.94 27.88
CA SER A 186 25.20 -49.18 28.48
C SER A 186 24.06 -49.81 27.66
N GLN A 187 23.74 -51.07 27.97
CA GLN A 187 22.67 -51.81 27.28
C GLN A 187 21.28 -51.20 27.51
N ASP A 188 21.03 -50.62 28.68
CA ASP A 188 19.74 -49.99 28.99
C ASP A 188 19.60 -48.62 28.30
N GLU A 189 20.69 -47.85 28.22
CA GLU A 189 20.71 -46.61 27.44
C GLU A 189 20.56 -46.88 25.94
N PHE A 190 21.09 -47.99 25.43
CA PHE A 190 20.86 -48.42 24.04
C PHE A 190 19.36 -48.70 23.75
N LYS A 191 18.66 -49.41 24.63
CA LYS A 191 17.21 -49.66 24.46
C LYS A 191 16.43 -48.35 24.44
N SER A 192 16.75 -47.44 25.36
CA SER A 192 16.16 -46.09 25.41
C SER A 192 16.45 -45.29 24.12
N LEU A 193 17.69 -45.34 23.61
CA LEU A 193 18.06 -44.70 22.35
C LEU A 193 17.27 -45.26 21.16
N ALA A 194 17.06 -46.58 21.10
CA ALA A 194 16.28 -47.21 20.04
C ALA A 194 14.79 -46.77 20.07
N GLU A 195 14.18 -46.72 21.25
CA GLU A 195 12.80 -46.24 21.43
C GLU A 195 12.66 -44.74 21.09
N ARG A 196 13.61 -43.91 21.54
CA ARG A 196 13.67 -42.49 21.19
C ARG A 196 13.84 -42.27 19.70
N THR A 197 14.71 -43.04 19.05
CA THR A 197 14.93 -42.97 17.60
C THR A 197 13.64 -43.30 16.84
N ARG A 198 12.95 -44.39 17.22
CA ARG A 198 11.66 -44.76 16.61
C ARG A 198 10.60 -43.68 16.78
N THR A 199 10.51 -43.09 17.96
CA THR A 199 9.56 -42.02 18.27
C THR A 199 9.86 -40.76 17.46
N PHE A 200 11.12 -40.36 17.41
CA PHE A 200 11.57 -39.21 16.62
C PHE A 200 11.30 -39.39 15.13
N LEU A 201 11.54 -40.59 14.56
CA LEU A 201 11.26 -40.85 13.14
C LEU A 201 9.78 -40.66 12.80
N GLY A 202 8.86 -41.01 13.72
CA GLY A 202 7.44 -40.72 13.56
C GLY A 202 7.16 -39.22 13.59
N ALA A 203 7.62 -38.53 14.63
CA ALA A 203 7.44 -37.09 14.79
C ALA A 203 8.04 -36.28 13.63
N ALA A 204 9.22 -36.67 13.12
CA ALA A 204 9.88 -36.01 12.01
C ALA A 204 9.09 -36.13 10.70
N VAL A 205 8.39 -37.25 10.46
CA VAL A 205 7.50 -37.41 9.31
C VAL A 205 6.29 -36.48 9.44
N ASP A 206 5.71 -36.39 10.63
CA ASP A 206 4.55 -35.51 10.89
C ASP A 206 4.94 -34.03 10.75
N ASP A 207 6.05 -33.61 11.36
CA ASP A 207 6.59 -32.25 11.27
C ASP A 207 6.98 -31.89 9.82
N SER A 208 7.53 -32.84 9.05
CA SER A 208 7.84 -32.65 7.63
C SER A 208 6.59 -32.45 6.78
N ARG A 209 5.54 -33.25 7.01
CA ARG A 209 4.24 -33.07 6.33
C ARG A 209 3.59 -31.76 6.69
N ALA A 210 3.61 -31.38 7.97
CA ALA A 210 3.06 -30.12 8.43
C ALA A 210 3.81 -28.92 7.85
N THR A 211 5.15 -28.99 7.76
CA THR A 211 5.96 -27.96 7.07
C THR A 211 5.55 -27.84 5.60
N ASN A 212 5.40 -28.96 4.89
CA ASN A 212 4.99 -28.94 3.48
C ASN A 212 3.62 -28.29 3.28
N ALA A 213 2.68 -28.52 4.20
CA ALA A 213 1.40 -27.82 4.19
C ALA A 213 1.57 -26.30 4.35
N GLN A 214 2.47 -25.83 5.21
CA GLN A 214 2.78 -24.40 5.33
C GLN A 214 3.45 -23.82 4.08
N LEU A 215 4.34 -24.58 3.43
CA LEU A 215 4.92 -24.16 2.14
C LEU A 215 3.86 -24.05 1.03
N THR A 216 2.84 -24.92 1.06
CA THR A 216 1.69 -24.83 0.16
C THR A 216 0.85 -23.59 0.47
N GLU A 217 0.64 -23.26 1.74
CA GLU A 217 -0.05 -22.02 2.14
C GLU A 217 0.70 -20.77 1.67
N ILE A 218 2.04 -20.76 1.77
CA ILE A 218 2.88 -19.68 1.23
C ILE A 218 2.70 -19.55 -0.28
N MET A 219 2.70 -20.67 -1.01
CA MET A 219 2.51 -20.67 -2.46
C MET A 219 1.11 -20.17 -2.84
N MET A 220 0.08 -20.56 -2.11
CA MET A 220 -1.29 -20.09 -2.33
C MET A 220 -1.40 -18.60 -2.03
N ALA A 221 -0.77 -18.12 -0.95
CA ALA A 221 -0.77 -16.71 -0.60
C ALA A 221 -0.07 -15.80 -1.63
N GLN A 222 0.59 -16.36 -2.65
CA GLN A 222 1.18 -15.63 -3.78
C GLN A 222 0.18 -15.32 -4.90
N ASP A 223 -1.04 -15.90 -4.87
CA ASP A 223 -2.12 -15.61 -5.82
C ASP A 223 -2.46 -14.11 -5.93
N PHE A 224 -2.20 -13.33 -4.87
CA PHE A 224 -2.31 -11.88 -4.90
C PHE A 224 -1.47 -11.23 -6.01
N GLN A 225 -0.36 -11.83 -6.44
CA GLN A 225 0.56 -11.25 -7.41
C GLN A 225 -0.08 -11.14 -8.80
N ASP A 226 -0.85 -12.15 -9.23
CA ASP A 226 -1.58 -12.10 -10.51
C ASP A 226 -2.68 -11.03 -10.46
N LEU A 227 -3.47 -11.06 -9.40
CA LEU A 227 -4.59 -10.14 -9.21
C LEU A 227 -4.12 -8.68 -9.10
N THR A 228 -3.06 -8.46 -8.32
CA THR A 228 -2.41 -7.16 -8.16
C THR A 228 -1.78 -6.68 -9.46
N GLY A 229 -1.13 -7.57 -10.22
CA GLY A 229 -0.55 -7.25 -11.52
C GLY A 229 -1.58 -6.76 -12.53
N GLN A 230 -2.75 -7.41 -12.59
CA GLN A 230 -3.86 -6.98 -13.43
C GLN A 230 -4.39 -5.60 -13.01
N VAL A 231 -4.53 -5.35 -11.71
CA VAL A 231 -5.01 -4.06 -11.19
C VAL A 231 -3.99 -2.94 -11.42
N ILE A 232 -2.70 -3.19 -11.21
CA ILE A 232 -1.62 -2.24 -11.54
C ILE A 232 -1.68 -1.86 -13.01
N LYS A 233 -1.82 -2.84 -13.91
CA LYS A 233 -1.94 -2.56 -15.35
C LYS A 233 -3.09 -1.60 -15.65
N ARG A 234 -4.26 -1.82 -15.04
CA ARG A 234 -5.42 -0.91 -15.20
C ARG A 234 -5.16 0.48 -14.65
N VAL A 235 -4.51 0.60 -13.50
CA VAL A 235 -4.14 1.91 -12.92
C VAL A 235 -3.14 2.64 -13.81
N VAL A 236 -2.18 1.93 -14.40
CA VAL A 236 -1.22 2.49 -15.36
C VAL A 236 -1.94 2.96 -16.63
N ASP A 237 -2.83 2.15 -17.20
CA ASP A 237 -3.63 2.53 -18.38
C ASP A 237 -4.47 3.80 -18.09
N MET A 238 -5.06 3.90 -16.90
CA MET A 238 -5.81 5.07 -16.44
C MET A 238 -4.92 6.31 -16.29
N ALA A 239 -3.73 6.14 -15.71
CA ALA A 239 -2.77 7.23 -15.57
C ALA A 239 -2.32 7.75 -16.94
N GLN A 240 -2.04 6.86 -17.90
CA GLN A 240 -1.66 7.23 -19.27
C GLN A 240 -2.79 7.96 -20.02
N MET A 241 -4.05 7.55 -19.78
CA MET A 241 -5.21 8.24 -20.34
C MET A 241 -5.31 9.68 -19.81
N VAL A 242 -5.22 9.86 -18.49
CA VAL A 242 -5.25 11.19 -17.86
C VAL A 242 -4.07 12.04 -18.32
N GLU A 243 -2.87 11.47 -18.38
CA GLU A 243 -1.67 12.16 -18.88
C GLU A 243 -1.86 12.65 -20.31
N SER A 244 -2.37 11.79 -21.20
CA SER A 244 -2.61 12.14 -22.60
C SER A 244 -3.64 13.26 -22.74
N GLN A 245 -4.73 13.22 -21.96
CA GLN A 245 -5.75 14.26 -21.94
C GLN A 245 -5.18 15.61 -21.45
N LEU A 246 -4.42 15.61 -20.36
CA LEU A 246 -3.79 16.83 -19.83
C LEU A 246 -2.72 17.38 -20.79
N LEU A 247 -1.96 16.51 -21.45
CA LEU A 247 -0.95 16.91 -22.43
C LEU A 247 -1.60 17.55 -23.66
N ASN A 248 -2.71 17.02 -24.15
CA ASN A 248 -3.49 17.64 -25.24
C ASN A 248 -3.99 19.04 -24.85
N VAL A 249 -4.55 19.19 -23.65
CA VAL A 249 -4.94 20.50 -23.10
C VAL A 249 -3.74 21.45 -23.07
N LEU A 250 -2.57 20.99 -22.63
CA LEU A 250 -1.36 21.80 -22.56
C LEU A 250 -0.86 22.22 -23.95
N ILE A 251 -0.89 21.32 -24.94
CA ILE A 251 -0.49 21.62 -26.33
C ILE A 251 -1.42 22.66 -26.95
N GLU A 252 -2.73 22.52 -26.76
CA GLU A 252 -3.72 23.41 -27.36
C GLU A 252 -3.78 24.79 -26.68
N THR A 253 -3.46 24.87 -25.38
CA THR A 253 -3.38 26.12 -24.62
C THR A 253 -1.99 26.77 -24.63
N ALA A 254 -0.97 26.10 -25.17
CA ALA A 254 0.37 26.66 -25.27
C ALA A 254 0.40 27.85 -26.26
N PRO A 255 0.91 29.03 -25.86
CA PRO A 255 1.13 30.13 -26.79
C PRO A 255 2.13 29.71 -27.88
N GLN A 256 1.83 30.04 -29.15
CA GLN A 256 2.61 29.61 -30.33
C GLN A 256 4.11 29.99 -30.28
N ASP A 257 4.50 30.94 -29.41
CA ASP A 257 5.89 31.35 -29.19
C ASP A 257 6.70 30.46 -28.23
N LYS A 258 6.07 29.47 -27.57
CA LYS A 258 6.74 28.53 -26.67
C LYS A 258 6.31 27.09 -26.93
N LYS A 259 6.43 26.62 -28.18
CA LYS A 259 6.54 25.17 -28.41
C LYS A 259 7.82 24.70 -27.69
N PRO A 260 7.73 23.89 -26.62
CA PRO A 260 8.95 23.34 -26.05
C PRO A 260 9.59 22.48 -27.13
N GLN A 261 10.78 22.89 -27.60
CA GLN A 261 11.68 21.95 -28.24
C GLN A 261 11.80 20.77 -27.30
N ARG A 262 11.42 19.58 -27.77
CA ARG A 262 11.67 18.30 -27.10
C ARG A 262 13.15 18.25 -26.70
N LYS A 263 13.44 18.67 -25.48
CA LYS A 263 14.73 18.52 -24.83
C LYS A 263 14.48 17.59 -23.65
N GLY A 264 15.05 16.39 -23.76
CA GLY A 264 15.28 15.52 -22.62
C GLY A 264 14.04 14.80 -22.12
N ASP A 265 13.78 13.65 -22.73
CA ASP A 265 13.03 12.53 -22.14
C ASP A 265 13.86 11.88 -20.99
N GLU A 266 14.50 12.70 -20.15
CA GLU A 266 15.52 12.27 -19.18
C GLU A 266 15.08 12.45 -17.72
N GLY A 267 14.01 13.23 -17.45
CA GLY A 267 13.68 13.67 -16.09
C GLY A 267 12.57 12.90 -15.36
N LEU A 268 11.80 12.05 -16.04
CA LEU A 268 10.56 11.47 -15.47
C LEU A 268 10.55 9.94 -15.40
N MET A 269 11.65 9.29 -15.76
CA MET A 269 11.82 7.83 -15.61
C MET A 269 12.47 7.50 -14.26
N ASN A 270 11.89 7.97 -13.16
CA ASN A 270 12.27 7.58 -11.79
C ASN A 270 11.39 6.42 -11.30
N GLY A 271 11.30 5.36 -12.09
CA GLY A 271 10.90 4.03 -11.64
C GLY A 271 12.16 3.18 -11.41
N PRO A 272 12.07 2.04 -10.69
CA PRO A 272 13.17 1.09 -10.64
C PRO A 272 13.62 0.75 -12.07
N VAL A 273 14.92 0.80 -12.32
CA VAL A 273 15.50 0.66 -13.67
C VAL A 273 15.29 -0.79 -14.14
N VAL A 274 14.29 -1.00 -15.02
CA VAL A 274 14.00 -2.33 -15.61
C VAL A 274 14.70 -2.51 -16.97
N THR A 275 15.31 -1.46 -17.54
CA THR A 275 16.00 -1.55 -18.83
C THR A 275 17.35 -0.83 -18.80
N SER A 276 18.43 -1.62 -18.87
CA SER A 276 19.83 -1.17 -18.89
C SER A 276 20.40 -1.00 -20.30
N GLU A 277 19.65 -1.35 -21.34
CA GLU A 277 20.10 -1.16 -22.73
C GLU A 277 19.89 0.29 -23.17
N GLY A 278 20.99 1.04 -23.30
CA GLY A 278 21.03 2.36 -23.94
C GLY A 278 21.10 3.58 -23.02
N ARG A 279 21.33 3.41 -21.70
CA ARG A 279 21.60 4.51 -20.77
C ARG A 279 23.02 4.41 -20.20
N ASP A 280 23.84 5.44 -20.42
CA ASP A 280 25.19 5.60 -19.84
C ASP A 280 25.17 5.96 -18.34
N ASP A 281 23.99 6.13 -17.76
CA ASP A 281 23.74 6.59 -16.39
C ASP A 281 23.36 5.44 -15.43
N VAL A 282 23.58 4.19 -15.85
CA VAL A 282 23.31 3.00 -15.02
C VAL A 282 24.64 2.40 -14.59
N VAL A 283 24.96 2.59 -13.31
CA VAL A 283 26.10 1.96 -12.66
C VAL A 283 25.77 0.48 -12.50
N THR A 284 26.41 -0.38 -13.30
CA THR A 284 26.12 -1.82 -13.35
C THR A 284 27.23 -2.67 -12.74
N SER A 285 28.36 -2.08 -12.36
CA SER A 285 29.48 -2.79 -11.73
C SER A 285 30.04 -2.03 -10.51
N GLN A 286 30.58 -2.78 -9.55
CA GLN A 286 31.21 -2.24 -8.33
C GLN A 286 32.42 -1.32 -8.64
N GLU A 287 33.11 -1.58 -9.76
CA GLU A 287 34.25 -0.77 -10.22
C GLU A 287 33.80 0.64 -10.63
N GLN A 288 32.63 0.78 -11.24
CA GLN A 288 32.04 2.08 -11.58
C GLN A 288 31.50 2.84 -10.35
N VAL A 289 31.16 2.12 -9.28
CA VAL A 289 30.81 2.74 -7.99
C VAL A 289 32.05 3.35 -7.35
N ASP A 290 33.18 2.64 -7.39
CA ASP A 290 34.44 3.10 -6.82
C ASP A 290 34.99 4.32 -7.60
N ASP A 291 34.90 4.31 -8.94
CA ASP A 291 35.26 5.46 -9.79
C ASP A 291 34.40 6.71 -9.50
N LEU A 292 33.10 6.51 -9.22
CA LEU A 292 32.18 7.60 -8.89
C LEU A 292 32.50 8.20 -7.51
N LEU A 293 32.86 7.36 -6.54
CA LEU A 293 33.27 7.79 -5.19
C LEU A 293 34.60 8.56 -5.23
N GLU A 294 35.56 8.10 -6.04
CA GLU A 294 36.83 8.79 -6.25
C GLU A 294 36.62 10.17 -6.92
N SER A 295 35.66 10.27 -7.86
CA SER A 295 35.32 11.54 -8.53
C SER A 295 34.63 12.56 -7.60
N LEU A 296 33.97 12.08 -6.55
CA LEU A 296 33.31 12.89 -5.51
C LEU A 296 34.25 13.22 -4.33
N GLY A 297 35.49 12.70 -4.36
CA GLY A 297 36.54 13.01 -3.39
C GLY A 297 36.47 12.19 -2.09
N PHE A 298 35.90 10.98 -2.14
CA PHE A 298 35.96 9.99 -1.06
C PHE A 298 36.96 8.88 -1.38
#